data_AF-I2PYK2-F1
#
_entry.id   AF-I2PYK2-F1
#
_cell.length_a   1.000
_cell.length_b   1.000
_cell.length_c   1.000
_cell.angle_alpha   90.00
_cell.angle_beta   90.00
_cell.angle_gamma   90.00
#
_symmetry.space_group_name_H-M   'P 1'
#
loop_
_entity.id
_entity.type
_entity.pdbx_description
1 polymer ?
#
loop_
_entity_poly.entity_id
_entity_poly.type
_entity_poly.pdbx_seq_one_letter_code
_entity_poly.pdbx_strand_id
1 'polypeptide(L)'
;MPTDAASAPSPLYFDERLRIPEALLARLPAAVFAEARWLPAALCHGDTLLVAAVDPADPAIRQAIAGIFPEYAPRFVVASALALRRLAADFAPSVTGAPVGVVRTNLAHWRNTMALWRTRLACWRTDMATGRTWLNAMRFGLGLTALGNTLLRTAPAGGSQAADIACLGLGLVLAAVSGRAYLRLRLSRHRLPGVQTLVEVSAATLQFLEEYHFIEDGRRRPASRHTMLARLGDMLEDHATILEIASGAPERIHLARERNVLAAQRTVCACYRTIAARARTGLAFIRTGVALLGLGLGLLQYFGGGLLSLADWLLAVAGAAMIVDGLLWYWPVRKEPVRTPRCMDPAECRS
;
A
#
# COMPACT_ATOMS: atom_id res chain seq x y z
N MET A 1 -49.67 28.38 38.56
CA MET A 1 -48.24 28.73 38.71
C MET A 1 -47.50 27.44 39.02
N PRO A 2 -46.40 27.11 38.33
CA PRO A 2 -45.44 28.02 37.71
C PRO A 2 -45.77 28.30 36.23
N THR A 3 -45.58 29.56 35.86
CA THR A 3 -45.35 30.03 34.50
C THR A 3 -43.97 29.56 34.08
N ASP A 4 -43.89 28.59 33.18
CA ASP A 4 -42.64 28.30 32.47
C ASP A 4 -42.32 29.50 31.58
N ALA A 5 -41.42 30.34 32.10
CA ALA A 5 -40.76 31.36 31.33
C ALA A 5 -40.19 30.69 30.07
N ALA A 6 -40.62 31.17 28.90
CA ALA A 6 -40.03 30.82 27.63
C ALA A 6 -38.53 31.13 27.70
N SER A 7 -37.74 30.13 28.07
CA SER A 7 -36.29 30.22 28.10
C SER A 7 -35.87 30.59 26.68
N ALA A 8 -35.31 31.79 26.52
CA ALA A 8 -34.76 32.23 25.25
C ALA A 8 -33.86 31.09 24.70
N PRO A 9 -34.03 30.69 23.43
CA PRO A 9 -33.24 29.59 22.89
C PRO A 9 -31.77 29.96 23.03
N SER A 10 -31.02 29.16 23.79
CA SER A 10 -29.58 29.37 23.95
C SER A 10 -28.95 29.46 22.57
N PRO A 11 -28.05 30.42 22.32
CA PRO A 11 -27.39 30.54 21.03
C PRO A 11 -26.71 29.22 20.69
N LEU A 12 -26.93 28.72 19.48
CA LEU A 12 -26.32 27.50 19.01
C LEU A 12 -24.88 27.84 18.65
N TYR A 13 -23.96 27.46 19.53
CA TYR A 13 -22.55 27.42 19.19
C TYR A 13 -22.31 26.24 18.25
N PHE A 14 -21.41 26.44 17.28
CA PHE A 14 -20.97 25.36 16.41
C PHE A 14 -20.44 24.20 17.26
N ASP A 15 -21.14 23.06 17.20
CA ASP A 15 -20.71 21.80 17.80
C ASP A 15 -20.57 20.76 16.69
N GLU A 16 -19.34 20.25 16.53
CA GLU A 16 -18.97 19.24 15.53
C GLU A 16 -19.72 17.90 15.71
N ARG A 17 -20.42 17.71 16.84
CA ARG A 17 -21.20 16.50 17.15
C ARG A 17 -22.65 16.57 16.66
N LEU A 18 -23.12 17.72 16.18
CA LEU A 18 -24.46 17.87 15.63
C LEU A 18 -24.65 16.92 14.44
N ARG A 19 -25.59 15.99 14.58
CA ARG A 19 -26.01 15.10 13.50
C ARG A 19 -27.25 15.69 12.84
N ILE A 20 -27.06 16.36 11.71
CA ILE A 20 -28.18 16.78 10.87
C ILE A 20 -28.68 15.54 10.10
N PRO A 21 -29.98 15.20 10.19
CA PRO A 21 -30.57 14.11 9.42
C PRO A 21 -30.32 14.25 7.92
N GLU A 22 -29.87 13.16 7.26
CA GLU A 22 -29.53 13.15 5.84
C GLU A 22 -30.70 13.55 4.93
N ALA A 23 -31.93 13.18 5.32
CA ALA A 23 -33.15 13.54 4.60
C ALA A 23 -33.39 15.06 4.51
N LEU A 24 -32.89 15.83 5.48
CA LEU A 24 -32.97 17.29 5.44
C LEU A 24 -31.91 17.87 4.52
N LEU A 25 -30.68 17.35 4.61
CA LEU A 25 -29.56 17.81 3.78
C LEU A 25 -29.81 17.56 2.29
N ALA A 26 -30.41 16.42 1.95
CA ALA A 26 -30.72 16.06 0.56
C ALA A 26 -31.70 17.02 -0.14
N ARG A 27 -32.48 17.79 0.62
CA ARG A 27 -33.46 18.76 0.11
C ARG A 27 -32.91 20.18 0.00
N LEU A 28 -31.72 20.44 0.51
CA LEU A 28 -31.13 21.77 0.49
C LEU A 28 -30.47 22.07 -0.87
N PRO A 29 -30.80 23.19 -1.52
CA PRO A 29 -30.12 23.60 -2.75
C PRO A 29 -28.71 24.12 -2.45
N ALA A 30 -27.80 24.00 -3.42
CA ALA A 30 -26.40 24.41 -3.29
C ALA A 30 -26.22 25.88 -2.87
N ALA A 31 -27.15 26.76 -3.26
CA ALA A 31 -27.16 28.17 -2.89
C ALA A 31 -27.24 28.39 -1.36
N VAL A 32 -27.96 27.52 -0.63
CA VAL A 32 -28.08 27.63 0.84
C VAL A 32 -26.73 27.37 1.52
N PHE A 33 -25.94 26.43 1.00
CA PHE A 33 -24.59 26.17 1.50
C PHE A 33 -23.61 27.30 1.14
N ALA A 34 -23.74 27.90 -0.04
CA ALA A 34 -22.87 28.99 -0.49
C ALA A 34 -23.11 30.28 0.31
N GLU A 35 -24.37 30.63 0.57
CA GLU A 35 -24.74 31.82 1.35
C GLU A 35 -24.50 31.63 2.85
N ALA A 36 -24.69 30.40 3.36
CA ALA A 36 -24.50 30.02 4.76
C ALA A 36 -25.18 30.96 5.78
N ARG A 37 -26.36 31.51 5.42
CA ARG A 37 -27.16 32.40 6.28
C ARG A 37 -28.06 31.63 7.25
N TRP A 38 -28.40 30.40 6.91
CA TRP A 38 -29.18 29.48 7.74
C TRP A 38 -28.93 28.02 7.34
N LEU A 39 -29.09 27.10 8.29
CA LEU A 39 -29.01 25.65 8.07
C LEU A 39 -29.93 24.90 9.05
N PRO A 40 -30.51 23.76 8.64
CA PRO A 40 -31.19 22.87 9.58
C PRO A 40 -30.16 22.27 10.55
N ALA A 41 -30.48 22.26 11.84
CA ALA A 41 -29.60 21.75 12.89
C ALA A 41 -30.05 20.37 13.40
N ALA A 42 -31.36 20.16 13.60
CA ALA A 42 -31.91 18.90 14.10
C ALA A 42 -33.41 18.76 13.79
N LEU A 43 -33.92 17.54 13.84
CA LEU A 43 -35.36 17.25 13.97
C LEU A 43 -35.67 16.98 15.44
N CYS A 44 -36.53 17.80 16.05
CA CYS A 44 -37.06 17.54 17.38
C CYS A 44 -38.31 16.65 17.29
N HIS A 45 -38.65 15.93 18.37
CA HIS A 45 -39.88 15.13 18.42
C HIS A 45 -41.12 16.01 18.17
N GLY A 46 -41.94 15.61 17.18
CA GLY A 46 -43.16 16.29 16.76
C GLY A 46 -42.89 17.43 15.77
N ASP A 47 -42.85 17.11 14.48
CA ASP A 47 -42.82 17.99 13.28
C ASP A 47 -42.05 19.31 13.39
N THR A 48 -41.08 19.42 14.29
CA THR A 48 -40.40 20.67 14.61
C THR A 48 -38.98 20.61 14.07
N LEU A 49 -38.70 21.46 13.09
CA LEU A 49 -37.38 21.58 12.48
C LEU A 49 -36.59 22.65 13.23
N LEU A 50 -35.49 22.26 13.88
CA LEU A 50 -34.57 23.22 14.48
C LEU A 50 -33.70 23.83 13.38
N VAL A 51 -33.77 25.15 13.21
CA VAL A 51 -33.00 25.89 12.20
C VAL A 51 -32.06 26.86 12.88
N ALA A 52 -30.76 26.74 12.58
CA ALA A 52 -29.76 27.73 12.96
C ALA A 52 -29.75 28.85 11.90
N ALA A 53 -29.90 30.10 12.32
CA ALA A 53 -29.91 31.26 11.41
C ALA A 53 -29.10 32.43 11.99
N VAL A 54 -28.45 33.22 11.12
CA VAL A 54 -27.75 34.45 11.51
C VAL A 54 -28.75 35.48 12.04
N ASP A 55 -29.86 35.62 11.34
CA ASP A 55 -30.97 36.51 11.71
C ASP A 55 -32.32 35.76 11.57
N PRO A 56 -32.89 35.27 12.68
CA PRO A 56 -34.20 34.62 12.69
C PRO A 56 -35.38 35.50 12.28
N ALA A 57 -35.21 36.82 12.27
CA ALA A 57 -36.27 37.77 11.92
C ALA A 57 -36.32 38.05 10.42
N ASP A 58 -35.30 37.65 9.65
CA ASP A 58 -35.25 37.88 8.20
C ASP A 58 -36.41 37.15 7.50
N PRO A 59 -37.35 37.88 6.85
CA PRO A 59 -38.48 37.27 6.15
C PRO A 59 -38.05 36.38 4.98
N ALA A 60 -36.92 36.68 4.32
CA ALA A 60 -36.44 35.89 3.19
C ALA A 60 -35.99 34.49 3.63
N ILE A 61 -35.33 34.38 4.78
CA ILE A 61 -34.90 33.10 5.37
C ILE A 61 -36.12 32.26 5.72
N ARG A 62 -37.13 32.86 6.36
CA ARG A 62 -38.38 32.16 6.73
C ARG A 62 -39.12 31.63 5.50
N GLN A 63 -39.20 32.43 4.44
CA GLN A 63 -39.86 32.04 3.21
C GLN A 63 -39.11 30.91 2.48
N ALA A 64 -37.78 30.97 2.46
CA ALA A 64 -36.95 29.90 1.88
C ALA A 64 -37.13 28.57 2.61
N ILE A 65 -37.15 28.59 3.96
CA ILE A 65 -37.35 27.38 4.78
C ILE A 65 -38.74 26.80 4.54
N ALA A 66 -39.79 27.63 4.57
CA ALA A 66 -41.16 27.20 4.34
C ALA A 66 -41.36 26.62 2.93
N GLY A 67 -40.63 27.11 1.93
CA GLY A 67 -40.65 26.56 0.58
C GLY A 67 -39.97 25.19 0.46
N ILE A 68 -38.90 24.94 1.22
CA ILE A 68 -38.13 23.68 1.16
C ILE A 68 -38.73 22.61 2.08
N PHE A 69 -39.25 23.01 3.24
CA PHE A 69 -39.72 22.16 4.33
C PHE A 69 -41.14 22.54 4.79
N PRO A 70 -42.15 22.47 3.90
CA PRO A 70 -43.53 22.89 4.24
C PRO A 70 -44.18 22.06 5.36
N GLU A 71 -43.73 20.83 5.55
CA GLU A 71 -44.29 19.88 6.52
C GLU A 71 -43.78 20.08 7.96
N TYR A 72 -42.77 20.93 8.18
CA TYR A 72 -42.19 21.12 9.50
C TYR A 72 -42.41 22.54 10.03
N ALA A 73 -42.71 22.66 11.33
CA ALA A 73 -42.73 23.93 12.04
C ALA A 73 -41.28 24.37 12.36
N PRO A 74 -40.78 25.48 11.80
CA PRO A 74 -39.40 25.90 12.03
C PRO A 74 -39.26 26.55 13.42
N ARG A 75 -38.36 25.98 14.24
CA ARG A 75 -37.89 26.57 15.49
C ARG A 75 -36.51 27.16 15.26
N PHE A 76 -36.39 28.48 15.38
CA PHE A 76 -35.13 29.16 15.12
C PHE A 76 -34.22 29.20 16.34
N VAL A 77 -32.92 29.05 16.08
CA VAL A 77 -31.85 29.32 17.03
C VAL A 77 -30.86 30.27 16.38
N VAL A 78 -30.44 31.28 17.13
CA VAL A 78 -29.43 32.24 16.66
C VAL A 78 -28.07 31.56 16.62
N ALA A 79 -27.38 31.65 15.49
CA ALA A 79 -26.01 31.18 15.31
C ALA A 79 -25.17 32.26 14.63
N SER A 80 -23.88 32.34 14.96
CA SER A 80 -23.00 33.32 14.32
C SER A 80 -22.79 32.99 12.84
N ALA A 81 -22.59 34.01 12.00
CA ALA A 81 -22.29 33.81 10.58
C ALA A 81 -21.06 32.92 10.34
N LEU A 82 -20.05 33.01 11.22
CA LEU A 82 -18.88 32.13 11.19
C LEU A 82 -19.24 30.68 11.53
N ALA A 83 -20.09 30.45 12.54
CA ALA A 83 -20.55 29.11 12.93
C ALA A 83 -21.36 28.46 11.81
N LEU A 84 -22.26 29.20 11.16
CA LEU A 84 -23.05 28.71 10.04
C LEU A 84 -22.21 28.46 8.79
N ARG A 85 -21.21 29.30 8.48
CA ARG A 85 -20.26 29.01 7.39
C ARG A 85 -19.46 27.73 7.64
N ARG A 86 -19.04 27.49 8.88
CA ARG A 86 -18.33 26.26 9.25
C ARG A 86 -19.24 25.03 9.15
N LEU A 87 -20.48 25.14 9.65
CA LEU A 87 -21.48 24.09 9.53
C LEU A 87 -21.83 23.82 8.06
N ALA A 88 -21.99 24.87 7.24
CA ALA A 88 -22.24 24.75 5.81
C ALA A 88 -21.10 24.01 5.13
N ALA A 89 -19.84 24.32 5.46
CA ALA A 89 -18.68 23.63 4.90
C ALA A 89 -18.61 22.14 5.29
N ASP A 90 -19.13 21.74 6.45
CA ASP A 90 -19.17 20.33 6.90
C ASP A 90 -20.18 19.48 6.13
N PHE A 91 -21.28 20.10 5.69
CA PHE A 91 -22.40 19.41 5.05
C PHE A 91 -22.63 19.78 3.59
N ALA A 92 -21.89 20.78 3.08
CA ALA A 92 -21.87 21.09 1.67
C ALA A 92 -21.50 19.82 0.90
N PRO A 93 -22.24 19.48 -0.17
CA PRO A 93 -21.88 18.36 -1.01
C PRO A 93 -20.42 18.56 -1.44
N SER A 94 -19.56 17.64 -1.02
CA SER A 94 -18.13 17.74 -1.33
C SER A 94 -17.92 17.61 -2.84
N VAL A 95 -16.71 17.91 -3.30
CA VAL A 95 -16.31 17.80 -4.71
C VAL A 95 -16.66 16.43 -5.33
N THR A 96 -16.77 15.36 -4.51
CA THR A 96 -17.15 14.00 -4.95
C THR A 96 -18.67 13.75 -4.97
N GLY A 97 -19.51 14.72 -4.58
CA GLY A 97 -20.95 14.56 -4.38
C GLY A 97 -21.37 13.79 -3.12
N ALA A 98 -20.41 13.33 -2.30
CA ALA A 98 -20.66 12.54 -1.09
C ALA A 98 -20.52 13.40 0.19
N PRO A 99 -21.26 13.08 1.28
CA PRO A 99 -21.13 13.78 2.55
C PRO A 99 -19.73 13.57 3.17
N VAL A 100 -19.21 14.61 3.82
CA VAL A 100 -17.86 14.67 4.41
C VAL A 100 -17.53 13.50 5.35
N GLY A 101 -18.51 13.01 6.13
CA GLY A 101 -18.34 11.87 7.02
C GLY A 101 -18.01 10.55 6.30
N VAL A 102 -18.62 10.33 5.13
CA VAL A 102 -18.35 9.17 4.26
C VAL A 102 -16.95 9.28 3.69
N VAL A 103 -16.55 10.48 3.23
CA VAL A 103 -15.19 10.75 2.73
C VAL A 103 -14.14 10.42 3.79
N ARG A 104 -14.31 10.87 5.04
CA ARG A 104 -13.35 10.58 6.14
C ARG A 104 -13.24 9.08 6.43
N THR A 105 -14.36 8.38 6.42
CA THR A 105 -14.40 6.93 6.70
C THR A 105 -13.73 6.15 5.57
N ASN A 106 -13.98 6.52 4.32
CA ASN A 106 -13.30 5.96 3.15
C ASN A 106 -11.80 6.24 3.17
N LEU A 107 -11.40 7.48 3.47
CA LEU A 107 -9.98 7.84 3.63
C LEU A 107 -9.29 7.01 4.73
N ALA A 108 -9.97 6.75 5.85
CA ALA A 108 -9.45 5.91 6.93
C ALA A 108 -9.34 4.43 6.50
N HIS A 109 -10.36 3.90 5.83
CA HIS A 109 -10.34 2.56 5.26
C HIS A 109 -9.13 2.37 4.33
N TRP A 110 -8.91 3.31 3.41
CA TRP A 110 -7.79 3.27 2.47
C TRP A 110 -6.42 3.30 3.15
N ARG A 111 -6.25 4.09 4.22
CA ARG A 111 -5.01 4.09 5.02
C ARG A 111 -4.72 2.73 5.62
N ASN A 112 -5.74 2.09 6.20
CA ASN A 112 -5.60 0.77 6.81
C ASN A 112 -5.27 -0.29 5.77
N THR A 113 -5.93 -0.25 4.62
CA THR A 113 -5.65 -1.14 3.49
C THR A 113 -4.20 -0.97 3.00
N MET A 114 -3.73 0.26 2.76
CA MET A 114 -2.34 0.52 2.37
C MET A 114 -1.34 0.08 3.46
N ALA A 115 -1.65 0.28 4.74
CA ALA A 115 -0.82 -0.18 5.85
C ALA A 115 -0.68 -1.70 5.87
N LEU A 116 -1.80 -2.43 5.72
CA LEU A 116 -1.81 -3.88 5.64
C LEU A 116 -0.92 -4.37 4.49
N TRP A 117 -1.02 -3.75 3.31
CA TRP A 117 -0.19 -4.10 2.17
C TRP A 117 1.29 -3.85 2.41
N ARG A 118 1.67 -2.72 3.03
CA ARG A 118 3.06 -2.45 3.41
C ARG A 118 3.61 -3.50 4.37
N THR A 119 2.82 -3.96 5.33
CA THR A 119 3.20 -5.04 6.25
C THR A 119 3.41 -6.35 5.49
N ARG A 120 2.49 -6.72 4.59
CA ARG A 120 2.65 -7.92 3.74
C ARG A 120 3.90 -7.87 2.86
N LEU A 121 4.16 -6.72 2.21
CA LEU A 121 5.38 -6.49 1.42
C LEU A 121 6.65 -6.58 2.28
N ALA A 122 6.61 -6.13 3.53
CA ALA A 122 7.72 -6.29 4.46
C ALA A 122 7.97 -7.76 4.80
N CYS A 123 6.92 -8.52 5.14
CA CYS A 123 7.04 -9.96 5.38
C CYS A 123 7.67 -10.70 4.20
N TRP A 124 7.21 -10.42 2.96
CA TRP A 124 7.80 -11.05 1.77
C TRP A 124 9.28 -10.74 1.59
N ARG A 125 9.72 -9.52 1.89
CA ARG A 125 11.15 -9.17 1.84
C ARG A 125 11.95 -9.91 2.91
N THR A 126 11.39 -10.11 4.10
CA THR A 126 12.00 -10.94 5.14
C THR A 126 12.13 -12.38 4.66
N ASP A 127 11.10 -12.95 4.05
CA ASP A 127 11.17 -14.32 3.51
C ASP A 127 12.22 -14.45 2.40
N MET A 128 12.33 -13.47 1.51
CA MET A 128 13.39 -13.42 0.50
C MET A 128 14.79 -13.30 1.13
N ALA A 129 14.92 -12.64 2.27
CA ALA A 129 16.16 -12.62 3.03
C ALA A 129 16.45 -14.00 3.64
N THR A 130 15.47 -14.64 4.25
CA THR A 130 15.57 -16.01 4.79
C THR A 130 15.88 -17.05 3.70
N GLY A 131 15.30 -16.90 2.50
CA GLY A 131 15.65 -17.74 1.35
C GLY A 131 17.13 -17.64 1.00
N ARG A 132 17.72 -16.43 1.07
CA ARG A 132 19.15 -16.22 0.84
C ARG A 132 20.03 -16.79 1.95
N THR A 133 19.58 -16.77 3.21
CA THR A 133 20.35 -17.39 4.30
C THR A 133 20.41 -18.91 4.12
N TRP A 134 19.29 -19.55 3.77
CA TRP A 134 19.28 -20.98 3.47
C TRP A 134 20.09 -21.32 2.22
N LEU A 135 20.04 -20.49 1.19
CA LEU A 135 20.90 -20.62 0.00
C LEU A 135 22.39 -20.59 0.37
N ASN A 136 22.81 -19.66 1.23
CA ASN A 136 24.20 -19.57 1.67
C ASN A 136 24.63 -20.81 2.46
N ALA A 137 23.76 -21.33 3.34
CA ALA A 137 24.01 -22.55 4.07
C ALA A 137 24.11 -23.77 3.13
N MET A 138 23.22 -23.87 2.15
CA MET A 138 23.24 -24.93 1.13
C MET A 138 24.52 -24.87 0.29
N ARG A 139 24.92 -23.68 -0.15
CA ARG A 139 26.18 -23.47 -0.88
C ARG A 139 27.39 -23.93 -0.07
N PHE A 140 27.42 -23.63 1.23
CA PHE A 140 28.50 -24.07 2.11
C PHE A 140 28.51 -25.60 2.25
N GLY A 141 27.35 -26.23 2.45
CA GLY A 141 27.23 -27.69 2.51
C GLY A 141 27.68 -28.40 1.23
N LEU A 142 27.28 -27.89 0.05
CA LEU A 142 27.72 -28.43 -1.23
C LEU A 142 29.21 -28.20 -1.49
N GLY A 143 29.76 -27.06 -1.05
CA GLY A 143 31.20 -26.80 -1.10
C GLY A 143 32.01 -27.77 -0.24
N LEU A 144 31.55 -28.05 0.99
CA LEU A 144 32.16 -29.07 1.85
C LEU A 144 32.06 -30.48 1.24
N THR A 145 30.91 -30.79 0.63
CA THR A 145 30.72 -32.07 -0.08
C THR A 145 31.75 -32.23 -1.19
N ALA A 146 31.95 -31.19 -2.01
CA ALA A 146 32.95 -31.19 -3.06
C ALA A 146 34.36 -31.33 -2.50
N LEU A 147 34.71 -30.57 -1.45
CA LEU A 147 36.02 -30.63 -0.81
C LEU A 147 36.31 -32.03 -0.25
N GLY A 148 35.41 -32.60 0.55
CA GLY A 148 35.57 -33.94 1.11
C GLY A 148 35.70 -35.00 0.02
N ASN A 149 34.90 -34.89 -1.04
CA ASN A 149 34.99 -35.78 -2.21
C ASN A 149 36.34 -35.66 -2.94
N THR A 150 36.86 -34.43 -3.13
CA THR A 150 38.17 -34.23 -3.74
C THR A 150 39.29 -34.82 -2.89
N LEU A 151 39.28 -34.56 -1.58
CA LEU A 151 40.29 -35.06 -0.65
C LEU A 151 40.32 -36.59 -0.63
N LEU A 152 39.15 -37.24 -0.61
CA LEU A 152 39.05 -38.70 -0.69
C LEU A 152 39.66 -39.30 -1.96
N ARG A 153 39.64 -38.57 -3.08
CA ARG A 153 40.23 -39.04 -4.34
C ARG A 153 41.71 -38.74 -4.47
N THR A 154 42.21 -37.74 -3.74
CA THR A 154 43.61 -37.30 -3.82
C THR A 154 44.50 -37.81 -2.69
N ALA A 155 43.93 -38.17 -1.53
CA ALA A 155 44.70 -38.52 -0.34
C ALA A 155 45.36 -39.92 -0.47
N PRO A 156 46.65 -40.06 -0.12
CA PRO A 156 47.30 -41.36 -0.04
C PRO A 156 46.69 -42.19 1.10
N ALA A 157 46.57 -43.50 0.88
CA ALA A 157 45.90 -44.41 1.81
C ALA A 157 46.55 -44.36 3.21
N GLY A 158 45.79 -43.91 4.23
CA GLY A 158 46.10 -44.19 5.65
C GLY A 158 46.06 -43.02 6.64
N GLY A 159 46.17 -41.75 6.23
CA GLY A 159 46.36 -40.65 7.21
C GLY A 159 45.09 -39.97 7.75
N SER A 160 44.09 -39.70 6.91
CA SER A 160 42.98 -38.78 7.24
C SER A 160 41.62 -39.20 6.68
N GLN A 161 41.50 -40.43 6.16
CA GLN A 161 40.31 -40.87 5.43
C GLN A 161 39.01 -40.69 6.24
N ALA A 162 39.05 -40.91 7.56
CA ALA A 162 37.91 -40.70 8.43
C ALA A 162 37.46 -39.23 8.49
N ALA A 163 38.40 -38.28 8.51
CA ALA A 163 38.11 -36.85 8.49
C ALA A 163 37.53 -36.40 7.14
N ASP A 164 38.03 -36.96 6.04
CA ASP A 164 37.55 -36.65 4.69
C ASP A 164 36.12 -37.20 4.46
N ILE A 165 35.84 -38.42 4.94
CA ILE A 165 34.48 -38.99 4.98
C ILE A 165 33.56 -38.13 5.87
N ALA A 166 34.03 -37.70 7.03
CA ALA A 166 33.25 -36.84 7.92
C ALA A 166 32.93 -35.48 7.28
N CYS A 167 33.89 -34.88 6.56
CA CYS A 167 33.70 -33.64 5.80
C CYS A 167 32.64 -33.79 4.71
N LEU A 168 32.71 -34.88 3.94
CA LEU A 168 31.72 -35.21 2.90
C LEU A 168 30.32 -35.43 3.51
N GLY A 169 30.24 -36.23 4.58
CA GLY A 169 28.98 -36.52 5.27
C GLY A 169 28.34 -35.27 5.87
N LEU A 170 29.13 -34.43 6.55
CA LEU A 170 28.68 -33.16 7.12
C LEU A 170 28.18 -32.21 6.03
N GLY A 171 28.90 -32.12 4.91
CA GLY A 171 28.51 -31.34 3.75
C GLY A 171 27.15 -31.76 3.20
N LEU A 172 26.94 -33.07 3.01
CA LEU A 172 25.68 -33.63 2.51
C LEU A 172 24.53 -33.39 3.48
N VAL A 173 24.72 -33.61 4.78
CA VAL A 173 23.70 -33.36 5.80
C VAL A 173 23.32 -31.88 5.81
N LEU A 174 24.30 -30.98 5.79
CA LEU A 174 24.05 -29.54 5.79
C LEU A 174 23.31 -29.10 4.51
N ALA A 175 23.72 -29.61 3.35
CA ALA A 175 23.07 -29.34 2.07
C ALA A 175 21.62 -29.86 2.04
N ALA A 176 21.37 -31.05 2.58
CA ALA A 176 20.04 -31.65 2.64
C ALA A 176 19.11 -30.89 3.61
N VAL A 177 19.59 -30.54 4.80
CA VAL A 177 18.81 -29.79 5.80
C VAL A 177 18.47 -28.40 5.28
N SER A 178 19.45 -27.68 4.74
CA SER A 178 19.25 -26.33 4.19
C SER A 178 18.38 -26.36 2.93
N GLY A 179 18.58 -27.33 2.04
CA GLY A 179 17.73 -27.56 0.87
C GLY A 179 16.28 -27.86 1.24
N ARG A 180 16.04 -28.71 2.24
CA ARG A 180 14.70 -29.00 2.78
C ARG A 180 14.07 -27.76 3.41
N ALA A 181 14.82 -26.99 4.19
CA ALA A 181 14.32 -25.76 4.79
C ALA A 181 13.96 -24.71 3.71
N TYR A 182 14.78 -24.58 2.67
CA TYR A 182 14.50 -23.74 1.51
C TYR A 182 13.26 -24.21 0.75
N LEU A 183 13.16 -25.51 0.42
CA LEU A 183 12.01 -26.06 -0.29
C LEU A 183 10.74 -25.94 0.54
N ARG A 184 10.80 -26.13 1.86
CA ARG A 184 9.67 -25.86 2.74
C ARG A 184 9.25 -24.40 2.69
N LEU A 185 10.19 -23.45 2.74
CA LEU A 185 9.88 -22.03 2.60
C LEU A 185 9.23 -21.74 1.23
N ARG A 186 9.73 -22.39 0.17
CA ARG A 186 9.23 -22.23 -1.20
C ARG A 186 7.86 -22.88 -1.44
N LEU A 187 7.59 -24.04 -0.85
CA LEU A 187 6.36 -24.81 -1.00
C LEU A 187 5.25 -24.35 -0.03
N SER A 188 5.60 -23.96 1.20
CA SER A 188 4.63 -23.48 2.20
C SER A 188 3.98 -22.15 1.83
N ARG A 189 4.63 -21.36 0.97
CA ARG A 189 4.13 -20.06 0.56
C ARG A 189 3.50 -20.19 -0.83
N HIS A 190 2.19 -20.48 -0.82
CA HIS A 190 1.32 -20.25 -1.96
C HIS A 190 1.53 -18.81 -2.47
N ARG A 191 2.02 -18.73 -3.71
CA ARG A 191 2.07 -17.53 -4.55
C ARG A 191 2.66 -16.32 -3.83
N LEU A 192 3.98 -16.11 -3.98
CA LEU A 192 4.47 -14.73 -4.03
C LEU A 192 3.48 -13.92 -4.87
N PRO A 193 3.11 -12.70 -4.44
CA PRO A 193 2.11 -11.91 -5.13
C PRO A 193 2.41 -11.99 -6.61
N GLY A 194 1.43 -12.49 -7.37
CA GLY A 194 1.54 -12.40 -8.82
C GLY A 194 1.74 -10.93 -9.14
N VAL A 195 2.32 -10.64 -10.31
CA VAL A 195 2.28 -9.28 -10.85
C VAL A 195 0.83 -8.73 -10.76
N GLN A 196 -0.17 -9.60 -10.89
CA GLN A 196 -1.58 -9.33 -10.69
C GLN A 196 -1.98 -8.85 -9.28
N THR A 197 -1.41 -9.38 -8.19
CA THR A 197 -1.69 -8.90 -6.83
C THR A 197 -1.04 -7.53 -6.58
N LEU A 198 0.15 -7.30 -7.14
CA LEU A 198 0.75 -5.96 -7.16
C LEU A 198 -0.10 -4.99 -8.01
N VAL A 199 -0.67 -5.46 -9.11
CA VAL A 199 -1.61 -4.73 -9.96
C VAL A 199 -2.92 -4.43 -9.23
N GLU A 200 -3.45 -5.34 -8.40
CA GLU A 200 -4.65 -5.11 -7.59
C GLU A 200 -4.42 -4.04 -6.52
N VAL A 201 -3.28 -4.11 -5.81
CA VAL A 201 -2.85 -3.05 -4.90
C VAL A 201 -2.75 -1.72 -5.64
N SER A 202 -2.19 -1.76 -6.86
CA SER A 202 -2.04 -0.58 -7.71
C SER A 202 -3.38 -0.04 -8.20
N ALA A 203 -4.30 -0.92 -8.61
CA ALA A 203 -5.63 -0.57 -9.11
C ALA A 203 -6.49 0.03 -8.00
N ALA A 204 -6.41 -0.52 -6.79
CA ALA A 204 -7.10 0.02 -5.63
C ALA A 204 -6.57 1.42 -5.26
N THR A 205 -5.25 1.64 -5.35
CA THR A 205 -4.67 2.99 -5.19
C THR A 205 -4.98 3.92 -6.36
N LEU A 206 -5.07 3.42 -7.60
CA LEU A 206 -5.47 4.18 -8.78
C LEU A 206 -6.92 4.63 -8.67
N GLN A 207 -7.84 3.76 -8.25
CA GLN A 207 -9.24 4.10 -8.04
C GLN A 207 -9.38 5.17 -6.96
N PHE A 208 -8.63 5.06 -5.86
CA PHE A 208 -8.57 6.12 -4.86
C PHE A 208 -8.09 7.46 -5.44
N LEU A 209 -7.01 7.46 -6.22
CA LEU A 209 -6.50 8.68 -6.86
C LEU A 209 -7.49 9.21 -7.91
N GLU A 210 -8.14 8.36 -8.70
CA GLU A 210 -9.15 8.74 -9.69
C GLU A 210 -10.38 9.37 -9.01
N GLU A 211 -10.90 8.74 -7.96
CA GLU A 211 -12.14 9.13 -7.31
C GLU A 211 -11.98 10.31 -6.36
N TYR A 212 -10.79 10.54 -5.79
CA TYR A 212 -10.57 11.64 -4.86
C TYR A 212 -9.62 12.70 -5.38
N HIS A 213 -8.77 12.42 -6.37
CA HIS A 213 -7.70 13.35 -6.78
C HIS A 213 -8.00 14.18 -8.04
N PHE A 214 -8.63 13.59 -9.06
CA PHE A 214 -8.78 14.24 -10.37
C PHE A 214 -10.08 15.03 -10.58
N ILE A 215 -10.90 15.21 -9.55
CA ILE A 215 -12.23 15.81 -9.71
C ILE A 215 -12.17 17.32 -10.00
N GLU A 216 -11.13 18.01 -9.55
CA GLU A 216 -11.13 19.49 -9.53
C GLU A 216 -10.63 20.14 -10.84
N ASP A 217 -9.92 19.43 -11.72
CA ASP A 217 -8.99 20.14 -12.61
C ASP A 217 -8.98 19.75 -14.09
N GLY A 218 -9.83 18.82 -14.57
CA GLY A 218 -9.89 18.47 -16.00
C GLY A 218 -8.55 18.06 -16.64
N ARG A 219 -7.53 17.76 -15.82
CA ARG A 219 -6.16 17.54 -16.26
C ARG A 219 -6.07 16.28 -17.13
N ARG A 220 -5.38 16.42 -18.26
CA ARG A 220 -5.15 15.33 -19.22
C ARG A 220 -4.39 14.19 -18.55
N ARG A 221 -4.91 12.97 -18.67
CA ARG A 221 -4.22 11.73 -18.30
C ARG A 221 -2.79 11.73 -18.86
N PRO A 222 -1.75 11.48 -18.05
CA PRO A 222 -0.42 11.23 -18.59
C PRO A 222 -0.46 10.02 -19.53
N ALA A 223 0.27 10.08 -20.64
CA ALA A 223 0.32 9.02 -21.64
C ALA A 223 0.71 7.69 -20.98
N SER A 224 -0.22 6.73 -20.98
CA SER A 224 -0.12 5.51 -20.19
C SER A 224 1.08 4.65 -20.60
N ARG A 225 1.99 4.39 -19.66
CA ARG A 225 3.03 3.36 -19.82
C ARG A 225 2.42 1.95 -19.82
N HIS A 226 3.15 0.98 -20.38
CA HIS A 226 2.69 -0.39 -20.61
C HIS A 226 2.39 -1.22 -19.34
N THR A 227 2.81 -0.78 -18.14
CA THR A 227 2.55 -1.52 -16.88
C THR A 227 1.77 -0.68 -15.86
N MET A 228 0.85 -1.32 -15.13
CA MET A 228 -0.03 -0.66 -14.14
C MET A 228 0.72 0.04 -13.01
N LEU A 229 1.84 -0.54 -12.56
CA LEU A 229 2.66 0.04 -11.50
C LEU A 229 3.39 1.32 -11.97
N ALA A 230 3.76 1.38 -13.25
CA ALA A 230 4.29 2.60 -13.86
C ALA A 230 3.19 3.66 -14.02
N ARG A 231 1.98 3.26 -14.47
CA ARG A 231 0.81 4.15 -14.54
C ARG A 231 0.48 4.76 -13.17
N LEU A 232 0.56 3.97 -12.11
CA LEU A 232 0.35 4.46 -10.74
C LEU A 232 1.43 5.45 -10.32
N GLY A 233 2.70 5.18 -10.64
CA GLY A 233 3.79 6.12 -10.43
C GLY A 233 3.57 7.45 -11.16
N ASP A 234 3.04 7.41 -12.39
CA ASP A 234 2.74 8.62 -13.17
C ASP A 234 1.51 9.38 -12.64
N MET A 235 0.60 8.73 -11.90
CA MET A 235 -0.52 9.41 -11.22
C MET A 235 -0.15 10.04 -9.87
N LEU A 236 1.01 9.69 -9.33
CA LEU A 236 1.53 10.24 -8.08
C LEU A 236 2.47 11.40 -8.43
N GLU A 237 1.92 12.57 -8.73
CA GLU A 237 2.69 13.82 -8.89
C GLU A 237 3.50 14.14 -7.61
N ASP A 238 4.60 14.91 -7.74
CA ASP A 238 5.39 15.42 -6.61
C ASP A 238 4.56 16.45 -5.82
N HIS A 239 3.71 15.96 -4.94
CA HIS A 239 2.88 16.79 -4.07
C HIS A 239 3.63 17.12 -2.77
N ALA A 240 4.08 18.37 -2.68
CA ALA A 240 4.44 19.04 -1.45
C ALA A 240 3.70 20.38 -1.39
N THR A 241 2.40 20.34 -1.06
CA THR A 241 1.60 21.54 -0.88
C THR A 241 1.88 22.14 0.50
N ILE A 242 2.34 23.39 0.52
CA ILE A 242 2.48 24.16 1.75
C ILE A 242 1.12 24.79 2.02
N LEU A 243 0.38 24.28 3.02
CA LEU A 243 -0.87 24.89 3.47
C LEU A 243 -0.60 25.92 4.57
N GLU A 244 -1.26 27.08 4.45
CA GLU A 244 -1.43 27.99 5.57
C GLU A 244 -2.40 27.39 6.59
N ILE A 245 -2.05 27.52 7.87
CA ILE A 245 -2.80 26.92 8.99
C ILE A 245 -4.08 27.73 9.21
N ALA A 246 -5.15 27.39 8.50
CA ALA A 246 -6.51 27.88 8.78
C ALA A 246 -7.34 26.80 9.50
N SER A 247 -8.22 27.21 10.42
CA SER A 247 -9.01 26.31 11.27
C SER A 247 -10.38 25.98 10.67
N GLY A 248 -10.51 24.78 10.08
CA GLY A 248 -11.78 24.25 9.55
C GLY A 248 -11.76 22.75 9.21
N ALA A 249 -12.92 22.18 8.89
CA ALA A 249 -13.05 20.80 8.42
C ALA A 249 -12.61 20.53 6.98
N PRO A 250 -12.80 21.42 5.99
CA PRO A 250 -12.29 21.17 4.63
C PRO A 250 -10.76 21.06 4.61
N GLU A 251 -10.05 21.84 5.42
CA GLU A 251 -8.59 21.77 5.55
C GLU A 251 -8.15 20.44 6.19
N ARG A 252 -8.89 19.94 7.20
CA ARG A 252 -8.62 18.63 7.81
C ARG A 252 -8.82 17.49 6.81
N ILE A 253 -9.80 17.59 5.91
CA ILE A 253 -10.02 16.61 4.83
C ILE A 253 -8.91 16.71 3.79
N HIS A 254 -8.50 17.93 3.43
CA HIS A 254 -7.40 18.18 2.52
C HIS A 254 -6.09 17.57 3.06
N LEU A 255 -5.72 17.86 4.31
CA LEU A 255 -4.56 17.25 4.98
C LEU A 255 -4.68 15.72 5.09
N ALA A 256 -5.89 15.19 5.30
CA ALA A 256 -6.12 13.75 5.31
C ALA A 256 -5.91 13.13 3.92
N ARG A 257 -6.33 13.81 2.85
CA ARG A 257 -6.11 13.45 1.44
C ARG A 257 -4.62 13.44 1.11
N GLU A 258 -3.88 14.49 1.45
CA GLU A 258 -2.42 14.55 1.25
C GLU A 258 -1.68 13.42 1.96
N ARG A 259 -2.03 13.16 3.22
CA ARG A 259 -1.44 12.03 3.97
C ARG A 259 -1.70 10.68 3.29
N ASN A 260 -2.85 10.54 2.63
CA ASN A 260 -3.18 9.34 1.88
C ASN A 260 -2.40 9.23 0.57
N VAL A 261 -2.20 10.34 -0.14
CA VAL A 261 -1.32 10.40 -1.31
C VAL A 261 0.12 10.01 -0.94
N LEU A 262 0.67 10.59 0.13
CA LEU A 262 2.00 10.20 0.64
C LEU A 262 2.04 8.74 1.09
N ALA A 263 0.95 8.21 1.66
CA ALA A 263 0.86 6.79 2.01
C ALA A 263 0.84 5.90 0.75
N ALA A 264 0.18 6.33 -0.33
CA ALA A 264 0.19 5.66 -1.61
C ALA A 264 1.60 5.65 -2.21
N GLN A 265 2.27 6.81 -2.30
CA GLN A 265 3.67 6.91 -2.76
C GLN A 265 4.60 5.94 -2.00
N ARG A 266 4.51 5.91 -0.66
CA ARG A 266 5.29 4.97 0.16
C ARG A 266 4.99 3.50 -0.17
N THR A 267 3.73 3.18 -0.46
CA THR A 267 3.31 1.83 -0.83
C THR A 267 3.86 1.44 -2.20
N VAL A 268 3.80 2.33 -3.18
CA VAL A 268 4.42 2.13 -4.52
C VAL A 268 5.92 1.90 -4.41
N CYS A 269 6.62 2.75 -3.66
CA CYS A 269 8.04 2.57 -3.38
C CYS A 269 8.34 1.24 -2.67
N ALA A 270 7.47 0.78 -1.76
CA ALA A 270 7.60 -0.52 -1.12
C ALA A 270 7.41 -1.68 -2.12
N CYS A 271 6.51 -1.56 -3.09
CA CYS A 271 6.36 -2.51 -4.19
C CYS A 271 7.66 -2.60 -5.01
N TYR A 272 8.20 -1.48 -5.49
CA TYR A 272 9.46 -1.45 -6.23
C TYR A 272 10.62 -2.08 -5.44
N ARG A 273 10.74 -1.79 -4.14
CA ARG A 273 11.76 -2.41 -3.28
C ARG A 273 11.60 -3.93 -3.17
N THR A 274 10.36 -4.43 -3.18
CA THR A 274 10.06 -5.87 -3.12
C THR A 274 10.39 -6.55 -4.45
N ILE A 275 10.06 -5.92 -5.58
CA ILE A 275 10.45 -6.37 -6.93
C ILE A 275 11.98 -6.43 -7.06
N ALA A 276 12.69 -5.39 -6.64
CA ALA A 276 14.16 -5.36 -6.66
C ALA A 276 14.78 -6.42 -5.72
N ALA A 277 14.19 -6.64 -4.54
CA ALA A 277 14.62 -7.72 -3.63
C ALA A 277 14.47 -9.10 -4.29
N ARG A 278 13.37 -9.33 -4.99
CA ARG A 278 13.10 -10.55 -5.78
C ARG A 278 14.13 -10.76 -6.90
N ALA A 279 14.49 -9.68 -7.60
CA ALA A 279 15.52 -9.72 -8.64
C ALA A 279 16.87 -10.15 -8.05
N ARG A 280 17.23 -9.57 -6.91
CA ARG A 280 18.48 -9.85 -6.20
C ARG A 280 18.55 -11.30 -5.72
N THR A 281 17.45 -11.87 -5.23
CA THR A 281 17.42 -13.29 -4.86
C THR A 281 17.60 -14.17 -6.09
N GLY A 282 16.85 -13.94 -7.17
CA GLY A 282 16.98 -14.72 -8.40
C GLY A 282 18.39 -14.71 -8.98
N LEU A 283 19.03 -13.54 -9.06
CA LEU A 283 20.42 -13.42 -9.52
C LEU A 283 21.43 -14.13 -8.61
N ALA A 284 21.21 -14.11 -7.29
CA ALA A 284 22.05 -14.84 -6.35
C ALA A 284 21.95 -16.37 -6.56
N PHE A 285 20.75 -16.89 -6.82
CA PHE A 285 20.53 -18.29 -7.17
C PHE A 285 21.21 -18.68 -8.49
N ILE A 286 21.08 -17.86 -9.53
CA ILE A 286 21.74 -18.12 -10.82
C ILE A 286 23.26 -18.17 -10.65
N ARG A 287 23.85 -17.15 -10.00
CA ARG A 287 25.30 -17.08 -9.79
C ARG A 287 25.84 -18.29 -9.02
N THR A 288 25.13 -18.70 -7.96
CA THR A 288 25.55 -19.86 -7.15
C THR A 288 25.33 -21.17 -7.89
N GLY A 289 24.24 -21.31 -8.65
CA GLY A 289 23.97 -22.46 -9.48
C GLY A 289 25.00 -22.67 -10.59
N VAL A 290 25.43 -21.60 -11.28
CA VAL A 290 26.49 -21.66 -12.30
C VAL A 290 27.82 -22.14 -11.70
N ALA A 291 28.20 -21.61 -10.53
CA ALA A 291 29.43 -22.03 -9.86
C ALA A 291 29.42 -23.52 -9.46
N LEU A 292 28.30 -24.00 -8.90
CA LEU A 292 28.16 -25.40 -8.48
C LEU A 292 28.05 -26.36 -9.66
N LEU A 293 27.34 -25.97 -10.72
CA LEU A 293 27.24 -26.74 -11.96
C LEU A 293 28.63 -26.88 -12.61
N GLY A 294 29.37 -25.78 -12.74
CA GLY A 294 30.73 -25.79 -13.28
C GLY A 294 31.68 -26.65 -12.44
N LEU A 295 31.61 -26.54 -11.11
CA LEU A 295 32.41 -27.37 -10.20
C LEU A 295 32.08 -28.86 -10.37
N GLY A 296 30.80 -29.23 -10.38
CA GLY A 296 30.38 -30.62 -10.56
C GLY A 296 30.85 -31.21 -11.90
N LEU A 297 30.67 -30.47 -13.01
CA LEU A 297 31.13 -30.90 -14.33
C LEU A 297 32.67 -31.01 -14.40
N GLY A 298 33.39 -30.06 -13.81
CA GLY A 298 34.85 -30.10 -13.76
C GLY A 298 35.39 -31.30 -12.97
N LEU A 299 34.76 -31.64 -11.85
CA LEU A 299 35.13 -32.81 -11.05
C LEU A 299 34.84 -34.13 -11.78
N LEU A 300 33.70 -34.22 -12.47
CA LEU A 300 33.36 -35.37 -13.32
C LEU A 300 34.40 -35.57 -14.43
N GLN A 301 34.80 -34.48 -15.09
CA GLN A 301 35.79 -34.55 -16.17
C GLN A 301 37.19 -34.91 -15.65
N TYR A 302 37.59 -34.36 -14.49
CA TYR A 302 38.94 -34.55 -13.95
C TYR A 302 39.16 -35.95 -13.37
N PHE A 303 38.23 -36.46 -12.57
CA PHE A 303 38.39 -37.74 -11.86
C PHE A 303 37.75 -38.95 -12.57
N GLY A 304 36.90 -38.72 -13.58
CA GLY A 304 36.22 -39.80 -14.32
C GLY A 304 35.10 -40.50 -13.54
N GLY A 305 34.74 -41.71 -13.98
CA GLY A 305 33.64 -42.49 -13.43
C GLY A 305 34.02 -43.33 -12.20
N GLY A 306 33.16 -43.35 -11.19
CA GLY A 306 33.32 -44.17 -9.97
C GLY A 306 32.18 -43.94 -8.97
N LEU A 307 32.13 -44.69 -7.86
CA LEU A 307 31.07 -44.52 -6.84
C LEU A 307 31.03 -43.10 -6.26
N LEU A 308 32.20 -42.48 -6.09
CA LEU A 308 32.33 -41.10 -5.62
C LEU A 308 31.77 -40.08 -6.63
N SER A 309 31.68 -40.42 -7.92
CA SER A 309 31.14 -39.52 -8.97
C SER A 309 29.67 -39.16 -8.75
N LEU A 310 28.95 -39.93 -7.91
CA LEU A 310 27.60 -39.60 -7.48
C LEU A 310 27.53 -38.23 -6.79
N ALA A 311 28.56 -37.86 -6.01
CA ALA A 311 28.63 -36.56 -5.37
C ALA A 311 28.79 -35.42 -6.40
N ASP A 312 29.57 -35.66 -7.45
CA ASP A 312 29.79 -34.66 -8.52
C ASP A 312 28.51 -34.47 -9.35
N TRP A 313 27.81 -35.57 -9.66
CA TRP A 313 26.49 -35.54 -10.29
C TRP A 313 25.46 -34.80 -9.44
N LEU A 314 25.45 -35.04 -8.12
CA LEU A 314 24.59 -34.31 -7.19
C LEU A 314 24.87 -32.81 -7.23
N LEU A 315 26.15 -32.39 -7.25
CA LEU A 315 26.53 -30.99 -7.39
C LEU A 315 26.04 -30.40 -8.71
N ALA A 316 26.23 -31.11 -9.83
CA ALA A 316 25.80 -30.66 -11.15
C ALA A 316 24.27 -30.48 -11.22
N VAL A 317 23.52 -31.49 -10.77
CA VAL A 317 22.05 -31.44 -10.75
C VAL A 317 21.53 -30.35 -9.82
N ALA A 318 22.11 -30.21 -8.62
CA ALA A 318 21.75 -29.15 -7.68
C ALA A 318 22.04 -27.76 -8.28
N GLY A 319 23.19 -27.58 -8.92
CA GLY A 319 23.55 -26.34 -9.61
C GLY A 319 22.57 -25.98 -10.73
N ALA A 320 22.21 -26.95 -11.58
CA ALA A 320 21.21 -26.76 -12.63
C ALA A 320 19.83 -26.39 -12.06
N ALA A 321 19.37 -27.09 -11.02
CA ALA A 321 18.10 -26.80 -10.35
C ALA A 321 18.08 -25.37 -9.77
N MET A 322 19.21 -24.90 -9.21
CA MET A 322 19.35 -23.54 -8.69
C MET A 322 19.32 -22.47 -9.79
N ILE A 323 19.86 -22.76 -10.98
CA ILE A 323 19.77 -21.85 -12.14
C ILE A 323 18.31 -21.72 -12.58
N VAL A 324 17.60 -22.85 -12.75
CA VAL A 324 16.19 -22.86 -13.15
C VAL A 324 15.34 -22.10 -12.13
N ASP A 325 15.56 -22.34 -10.84
CA ASP A 325 14.88 -21.61 -9.79
C ASP A 325 15.17 -20.11 -9.84
N GLY A 326 16.45 -19.72 -9.92
CA GLY A 326 16.83 -18.32 -9.99
C GLY A 326 16.22 -17.59 -11.20
N LEU A 327 16.06 -18.26 -12.34
CA LEU A 327 15.35 -17.74 -13.51
C LEU A 327 13.86 -17.55 -13.23
N LEU A 328 13.19 -18.50 -12.56
CA LEU A 328 11.78 -18.36 -12.16
C LEU A 328 11.56 -17.17 -11.21
N TRP A 329 12.53 -16.89 -10.34
CA TRP A 329 12.50 -15.71 -9.46
C TRP A 329 12.71 -14.41 -10.24
N TYR A 330 13.62 -14.41 -11.21
CA TYR A 330 14.04 -13.22 -11.95
C TYR A 330 13.09 -12.83 -13.10
N TRP A 331 12.50 -13.82 -13.78
CA TRP A 331 11.68 -13.61 -14.98
C TRP A 331 10.55 -12.58 -14.82
N PRO A 332 9.75 -12.59 -13.74
CA PRO A 332 8.67 -11.62 -13.57
C PRO A 332 9.16 -10.18 -13.43
N VAL A 333 10.38 -9.98 -12.89
CA VAL A 333 10.97 -8.65 -12.74
C VAL A 333 11.27 -8.02 -14.09
N ARG A 334 11.70 -8.81 -15.08
CA ARG A 334 12.00 -8.29 -16.43
C ARG A 334 10.77 -7.76 -17.17
N LYS A 335 9.58 -8.24 -16.82
CA LYS A 335 8.33 -7.79 -17.43
C LYS A 335 7.93 -6.39 -16.98
N GLU A 336 8.53 -5.89 -15.90
CA GLU A 336 8.29 -4.55 -15.39
C GLU A 336 9.43 -3.62 -15.83
N PRO A 337 9.15 -2.54 -16.60
CA PRO A 337 10.17 -1.57 -16.93
C PRO A 337 10.64 -0.90 -15.64
N VAL A 338 11.92 -1.07 -15.33
CA VAL A 338 12.62 -0.40 -14.22
C VAL A 338 12.84 1.06 -14.61
N ARG A 339 11.77 1.84 -14.65
CA ARG A 339 11.85 3.28 -14.49
C ARG A 339 11.19 3.61 -13.16
N THR A 340 12.00 4.04 -12.21
CA THR A 340 11.52 4.62 -10.95
C THR A 340 10.47 5.71 -11.27
N PRO A 341 9.48 5.91 -10.39
CA PRO A 341 8.62 7.10 -10.46
C PRO A 341 9.52 8.33 -10.56
N ARG A 342 9.11 9.32 -11.38
CA ARG A 342 9.87 10.52 -11.76
C ARG A 342 10.27 11.46 -10.61
N CYS A 343 10.07 11.08 -9.35
CA CYS A 343 10.40 11.88 -8.17
C CYS A 343 11.89 12.30 -8.05
N MET A 344 12.73 11.95 -9.03
CA MET A 344 14.16 12.24 -9.11
C MET A 344 14.63 12.35 -10.58
N ASP A 345 13.82 12.88 -11.52
CA ASP A 345 14.37 13.34 -12.80
C ASP A 345 14.80 14.82 -12.63
N PRO A 346 16.10 15.12 -12.39
CA PRO A 346 16.59 16.49 -12.26
C PRO A 346 16.51 17.29 -13.58
N ALA A 347 15.99 16.68 -14.65
CA ALA A 347 15.85 17.31 -15.96
C ALA A 347 14.73 18.35 -16.00
N GLU A 348 13.70 18.25 -15.14
CA GLU A 348 12.60 19.24 -15.07
C GLU A 348 12.89 20.40 -14.10
N CYS A 349 13.96 20.34 -13.29
CA CYS A 349 14.42 21.49 -12.49
C CYS A 349 15.32 22.48 -13.26
N ARG A 350 15.37 22.40 -14.60
CA ARG A 350 16.18 23.32 -15.45
C ARG A 350 15.35 24.19 -16.41
N SER A 351 14.05 24.36 -16.17
CA SER A 351 13.22 25.32 -16.91
C SER A 351 12.67 26.39 -16.00
#